data_AF-A0A536DQL4-F1
#
_entry.id   AF-A0A536DQL4-F1
#
_cell.length_a   1.000
_cell.length_b   1.000
_cell.length_c   1.000
_cell.angle_alpha   90.00
_cell.angle_beta   90.00
_cell.angle_gamma   90.00
#
_symmetry.space_group_name_H-M   'P 1'
#
loop_
_entity.id
_entity.type
_entity.pdbx_description
1 polymer ?
#
loop_
_entity_poly.entity_id
_entity_poly.type
_entity_poly.pdbx_seq_one_letter_code
_entity_poly.pdbx_strand_id
1 'polypeptide(L)' 'MPELRFDVLRNEWVAYATERNDRTFLPTDHCPLCPSGPGGSSEVPLDDFEVVVFENRFPAFGPDRVNDRPVRPAS' A
#
# COMPACT_ATOMS: atom_id res chain seq x y z
N MET A 1 -2.65 -2.36 -30.15
CA MET A 1 -3.09 -3.78 -30.11
C MET A 1 -2.67 -4.39 -28.78
N PRO A 2 -3.59 -5.08 -28.08
CA PRO A 2 -3.23 -5.85 -26.89
C PRO A 2 -2.50 -7.15 -27.27
N GLU A 3 -1.55 -7.57 -26.44
CA GLU A 3 -0.80 -8.84 -26.59
C GLU A 3 -0.71 -9.60 -25.24
N LEU A 4 -0.52 -10.92 -25.29
CA LEU A 4 -0.27 -11.76 -24.11
C LEU A 4 1.18 -12.25 -24.11
N ARG A 5 1.83 -12.17 -22.96
CA ARG A 5 3.19 -12.69 -22.75
C ARG A 5 3.22 -13.56 -21.50
N PHE A 6 4.01 -14.63 -21.53
CA PHE A 6 4.12 -15.55 -20.42
C PHE A 6 5.27 -15.12 -19.48
N ASP A 7 4.98 -14.91 -18.19
CA ASP A 7 5.98 -14.70 -17.14
C ASP A 7 6.38 -16.06 -16.58
N VAL A 8 7.61 -16.48 -16.87
CA VAL A 8 8.17 -17.78 -16.43
C VAL A 8 8.47 -17.85 -14.94
N LEU A 9 8.72 -16.71 -14.28
CA LEU A 9 9.02 -16.67 -12.84
C LEU A 9 7.74 -16.84 -12.02
N ARG A 10 6.62 -16.32 -12.55
CA ARG A 10 5.29 -16.44 -11.94
C ARG A 10 4.45 -17.58 -12.50
N ASN A 11 4.88 -18.18 -13.62
CA ASN A 11 4.17 -19.23 -14.37
C ASN A 11 2.75 -18.79 -14.76
N GLU A 12 2.61 -17.57 -15.27
CA GLU A 12 1.31 -16.97 -15.62
C GLU A 12 1.34 -16.19 -16.95
N TRP A 13 0.16 -15.99 -17.56
CA TRP A 13 0.00 -15.16 -18.75
C TRP A 13 -0.41 -13.73 -18.37
N VAL A 14 0.34 -12.73 -18.86
CA VAL A 14 0.13 -11.31 -18.58
C VAL A 14 -0.32 -10.58 -19.84
N ALA A 15 -1.40 -9.80 -19.73
CA ALA A 15 -1.93 -8.98 -20.81
C ALA A 15 -1.32 -7.58 -20.84
N TYR A 16 -0.73 -7.21 -21.97
CA TYR A 16 -0.18 -5.88 -22.23
C TYR A 16 -1.14 -5.12 -23.14
N ALA A 17 -1.72 -4.02 -22.65
CA ALA A 17 -2.66 -3.19 -23.39
C ALA A 17 -2.27 -1.71 -23.26
N THR A 18 -1.29 -1.29 -24.07
CA THR A 18 -0.68 0.06 -24.05
C THR A 18 -1.71 1.19 -24.20
N GLU A 19 -2.78 0.94 -24.95
CA GLU A 19 -3.91 1.86 -25.16
C GLU A 19 -4.71 2.16 -23.88
N ARG A 20 -4.52 1.39 -22.79
CA ARG A 20 -5.18 1.65 -21.50
C ARG A 20 -4.47 2.70 -20.65
N ASN A 21 -3.25 3.12 -21.03
CA ASN A 21 -2.48 4.10 -20.28
C ASN A 21 -3.12 5.50 -20.29
N ASP A 22 -3.90 5.83 -21.32
CA ASP A 22 -4.53 7.15 -21.49
C ASP A 22 -5.87 7.29 -20.74
N ARG A 23 -6.29 6.27 -19.98
CA ARG A 23 -7.53 6.36 -19.19
C ARG A 23 -7.31 7.26 -17.98
N THR A 24 -8.23 8.19 -17.76
CA THR A 24 -8.24 9.14 -16.66
C THR A 24 -7.97 8.47 -15.32
N PHE A 25 -6.86 8.85 -14.68
CA PHE A 25 -6.51 8.46 -13.31
C PHE A 25 -6.67 9.69 -12.43
N LEU A 26 -7.81 9.80 -11.74
CA LEU A 26 -8.00 10.81 -10.70
C LEU A 26 -8.01 10.11 -9.35
N PRO A 27 -7.01 10.35 -8.49
CA PRO A 27 -7.16 10.04 -7.08
C PRO A 27 -8.15 11.02 -6.44
N THR A 28 -8.75 10.58 -5.34
CA THR A 28 -9.43 11.47 -4.39
C THR A 28 -8.44 12.50 -3.83
N ASP A 29 -8.96 13.65 -3.46
CA ASP A 29 -8.28 14.77 -2.79
C ASP A 29 -7.65 14.42 -1.42
N HIS A 30 -7.97 13.26 -0.85
CA HIS A 30 -7.44 12.81 0.44
C HIS A 30 -6.20 11.90 0.30
N CYS A 31 -5.09 12.31 0.92
CA CYS A 31 -3.85 11.55 1.04
C CYS A 31 -3.71 10.92 2.45
N PRO A 32 -3.80 9.58 2.60
CA PRO A 32 -3.80 8.92 3.90
C PRO A 32 -2.42 8.82 4.56
N LEU A 33 -1.34 9.14 3.83
CA LEU A 33 0.05 9.08 4.31
C LEU A 33 0.69 10.47 4.50
N CYS A 34 0.04 11.52 4.02
CA CYS A 34 0.53 12.87 4.15
C CYS A 34 0.44 13.29 5.62
N PRO A 35 1.41 14.03 6.18
CA PRO A 35 1.40 14.40 7.59
C PRO A 35 0.12 15.13 8.02
N SER A 36 -0.25 15.00 9.29
CA SER A 36 -1.40 15.70 9.86
C SER A 36 -1.21 17.22 9.83
N GLY A 37 -1.99 17.96 9.04
CA GLY A 37 -1.81 19.41 8.90
C GLY A 37 -2.79 20.04 7.90
N PRO A 38 -2.56 21.30 7.47
CA PRO A 38 -3.36 21.93 6.43
C PRO A 38 -3.23 21.14 5.11
N GLY A 39 -4.17 20.23 4.85
CA GLY A 39 -4.17 19.34 3.68
C GLY A 39 -4.33 17.83 3.98
N GLY A 40 -4.38 17.41 5.25
CA GLY A 40 -4.58 15.99 5.57
C GLY A 40 -4.77 15.68 7.06
N SER A 41 -5.48 14.58 7.33
CA SER A 41 -5.77 14.07 8.68
C SER A 41 -5.27 12.62 8.81
N SER A 42 -3.96 12.43 8.83
CA SER A 42 -3.34 11.10 8.96
C SER A 42 -2.71 10.88 10.35
N GLU A 43 -2.32 9.66 10.65
CA GLU A 43 -1.60 9.32 11.89
C GLU A 43 -0.11 9.71 11.86
N VAL A 44 0.34 10.33 10.76
CA VAL A 44 1.72 10.73 10.53
C VAL A 44 1.95 12.12 11.16
N PRO A 45 2.86 12.26 12.14
CA PRO A 45 3.14 13.54 12.79
C PRO A 45 3.74 14.56 11.82
N LEU A 46 3.33 15.83 11.92
CA LEU A 46 3.73 16.91 11.00
C LEU A 46 5.18 17.35 11.17
N ASP A 47 5.68 17.29 12.41
CA ASP A 47 6.76 18.19 12.81
C ASP A 47 8.15 17.67 12.44
N ASP A 48 8.44 16.36 12.54
CA ASP A 48 9.77 15.82 12.21
C ASP A 48 9.74 14.30 11.93
N PHE A 49 9.81 13.87 10.66
CA PHE A 49 10.19 12.50 10.32
C PHE A 49 10.83 12.39 8.94
N GLU A 50 11.83 11.52 8.80
CA GLU A 50 12.31 11.04 7.50
C GLU A 50 11.61 9.73 7.09
N VAL A 51 11.25 8.90 8.08
CA VAL A 51 10.53 7.63 7.93
C VAL A 51 9.60 7.44 9.14
N VAL A 52 8.35 7.02 8.90
CA VAL A 52 7.42 6.58 9.97
C VAL A 52 7.03 5.12 9.79
N VAL A 53 6.78 4.43 10.89
CA VAL A 53 6.23 3.07 10.92
C VAL A 53 4.99 3.08 11.80
N PHE A 54 3.86 2.62 11.27
CA PHE A 54 2.60 2.50 11.97
C PHE A 54 1.88 1.21 11.54
N GLU A 55 0.92 0.77 12.34
CA GLU A 55 0.12 -0.41 12.04
C GLU A 55 -0.85 -0.13 10.89
N ASN A 56 -0.93 -1.04 9.93
CA ASN A 56 -1.91 -0.91 8.86
C ASN A 56 -3.33 -0.98 9.46
N ARG A 57 -4.17 0.02 9.14
CA ARG A 57 -5.59 0.07 9.57
C ARG A 57 -6.42 -1.12 9.05
N PHE A 58 -6.01 -1.71 7.93
CA PHE A 58 -6.63 -2.88 7.30
C PHE A 58 -5.58 -3.99 7.11
N PRO A 59 -5.07 -4.58 8.20
CA PRO A 59 -3.99 -5.55 8.12
C PRO A 59 -4.53 -6.87 7.55
N ALA A 60 -3.81 -7.45 6.57
CA ALA A 60 -4.14 -8.78 6.04
C ALA A 60 -3.84 -9.91 7.05
N PHE A 61 -2.82 -9.70 7.88
CA PHE A 61 -2.42 -10.59 8.96
C PHE A 61 -2.21 -9.76 10.22
N GLY A 62 -2.76 -10.22 11.34
CA GLY A 62 -2.50 -9.64 12.64
C GLY A 62 -1.19 -10.16 13.22
N PRO A 63 -0.69 -9.54 14.31
CA PRO A 63 0.45 -10.09 15.05
C PRO A 63 0.14 -11.52 15.48
N ASP A 64 1.15 -12.39 15.50
CA ASP A 64 1.05 -13.72 16.11
C ASP A 64 0.47 -13.56 17.51
N ARG A 65 -0.59 -14.30 17.83
CA ARG A 65 -1.24 -14.22 19.14
C ARG A 65 -1.01 -15.50 19.92
N VAL A 66 -0.46 -15.35 21.13
CA VAL A 66 -0.42 -16.42 22.14
C VAL A 66 -1.35 -16.02 23.26
N ASN A 67 -2.41 -16.81 23.50
CA ASN A 67 -3.47 -16.48 24.46
C ASN A 67 -4.05 -15.07 24.25
N ASP A 68 -4.38 -14.72 23.00
CA ASP A 68 -4.89 -13.40 22.58
C ASP A 68 -3.96 -12.19 22.80
N ARG A 69 -2.70 -12.41 23.20
CA ARG A 69 -1.71 -11.33 23.33
C ARG A 69 -0.87 -11.22 22.07
N PRO A 70 -0.69 -10.02 21.50
CA PRO A 70 0.21 -9.81 20.37
C PRO A 70 1.65 -10.15 20.79
N VAL A 71 2.26 -11.08 20.08
CA VAL A 71 3.68 -11.43 20.18
C VAL A 71 4.44 -10.49 19.28
N ARG A 72 5.39 -9.74 19.86
CA ARG A 72 6.33 -8.95 19.07
C ARG A 72 7.20 -9.94 18.28
N PRO A 73 7.38 -9.79 16.95
CA PRO A 73 8.30 -10.64 16.21
C PRO A 73 9.71 -10.53 16.82
N ALA A 74 10.37 -11.67 16.98
CA ALA A 74 11.73 -11.70 17.51
C ALA A 74 12.65 -10.91 16.57
N SER A 75 13.44 -10.00 17.17
CA SER A 75 14.49 -9.23 16.51
C SER A 75 15.57 -10.12 15.92
#